data_AF-A0A096W1L4-F1
#
_entry.id   AF-A0A096W1L4-F1
#
_cell.length_a   1.000
_cell.length_b   1.000
_cell.length_c   1.000
_cell.angle_alpha   90.00
_cell.angle_beta   90.00
_cell.angle_gamma   90.00
#
_symmetry.space_group_name_H-M   'P 1'
#
loop_
_entity.id
_entity.type
_entity.pdbx_description
1 polymer ?
#
loop_
_entity_poly.entity_id
_entity_poly.type
_entity_poly.pdbx_seq_one_letter_code
_entity_poly.pdbx_strand_id
1 'polypeptide(L)'
;MSEILVTSLIFMLLAASELGLGQQQQTQKPQQQNVDNIEMSIYDKMFENMDVNSLLKNHRLVDSYLKCFLNEGSCTHIGHEVKMMIPEVIRSRCATCGENQMRALKAGLRLFIVRRPDDWKRFLDVYDPDRTEWPHIKAFMESDD
;
A
#
# COMPACT_ATOMS: atom_id res chain seq x y z
N MET A 1 -37.44 -31.61 -57.94
CA MET A 1 -36.18 -31.96 -57.22
C MET A 1 -35.14 -30.83 -57.28
N SER A 2 -35.46 -29.65 -57.82
CA SER A 2 -34.52 -28.54 -58.01
C SER A 2 -34.59 -27.44 -56.94
N GLU A 3 -35.71 -27.28 -56.22
CA GLU A 3 -35.88 -26.16 -55.28
C GLU A 3 -35.29 -26.39 -53.87
N ILE A 4 -35.10 -27.64 -53.46
CA ILE A 4 -34.56 -27.99 -52.12
C ILE A 4 -33.04 -27.73 -52.05
N LEU A 5 -32.33 -27.86 -53.17
CA LEU A 5 -30.89 -27.58 -53.25
C LEU A 5 -30.59 -26.08 -53.27
N VAL A 6 -31.45 -25.28 -53.92
CA VAL A 6 -31.29 -23.83 -54.02
C VAL A 6 -31.56 -23.15 -52.67
N THR A 7 -32.57 -23.62 -51.93
CA THR A 7 -32.87 -23.11 -50.58
C THR A 7 -31.79 -23.47 -49.56
N SER A 8 -31.16 -24.65 -49.68
CA SER A 8 -30.04 -25.05 -48.82
C SER A 8 -28.76 -24.23 -49.05
N LEU A 9 -28.48 -23.83 -50.29
CA LEU A 9 -27.34 -22.96 -50.62
C LEU A 9 -27.53 -21.52 -50.11
N ILE A 10 -28.77 -21.00 -50.14
CA ILE A 10 -29.10 -19.65 -49.67
C ILE A 10 -29.01 -19.56 -48.13
N PHE A 11 -29.42 -20.61 -47.41
CA PHE A 11 -29.24 -20.68 -45.95
C PHE A 11 -27.76 -20.73 -45.54
N MET A 12 -26.89 -21.40 -46.31
CA MET A 12 -25.44 -21.38 -46.06
C MET A 12 -24.79 -20.01 -46.31
N LEU A 13 -25.30 -19.22 -47.26
CA LEU A 13 -24.78 -17.88 -47.56
C LEU A 13 -25.21 -16.81 -46.54
N LEU A 14 -26.42 -16.92 -45.96
CA LEU A 14 -26.93 -15.96 -44.98
C LEU A 14 -26.36 -16.15 -43.55
N ALA A 15 -25.83 -17.32 -43.21
CA ALA A 15 -25.15 -17.54 -41.94
C ALA A 15 -23.77 -16.84 -41.85
N ALA A 16 -23.24 -16.32 -42.96
CA ALA A 16 -21.89 -15.76 -43.02
C ALA A 16 -21.78 -14.28 -42.61
N SER A 17 -22.87 -13.56 -42.36
CA SER A 17 -22.85 -12.10 -42.24
C SER A 17 -23.26 -11.47 -40.91
N GLU A 18 -23.49 -12.24 -39.84
CA GLU A 18 -23.66 -11.66 -38.50
C GLU A 18 -22.81 -12.38 -37.45
N LEU A 19 -21.60 -11.86 -37.23
CA LEU A 19 -21.08 -11.51 -35.90
C LEU A 19 -19.75 -10.77 -36.11
N GLY A 20 -19.88 -9.45 -36.24
CA GLY A 20 -18.81 -8.53 -35.91
C GLY A 20 -18.64 -8.47 -34.40
N LEU A 21 -17.35 -8.43 -34.01
CA LEU A 21 -16.75 -7.93 -32.79
C LEU A 21 -16.79 -8.81 -31.54
N GLY A 22 -15.60 -9.32 -31.22
CA GLY A 22 -15.23 -9.78 -29.89
C GLY A 22 -13.89 -10.49 -29.94
N GLN A 23 -12.79 -9.75 -29.85
CA GLN A 23 -11.48 -10.35 -29.61
C GLN A 23 -11.52 -11.13 -28.29
N GLN A 24 -10.99 -12.36 -28.27
CA GLN A 24 -10.20 -12.99 -27.21
C GLN A 24 -10.34 -14.52 -27.30
N GLN A 25 -9.24 -15.22 -27.62
CA GLN A 25 -8.67 -16.30 -26.80
C GLN A 25 -7.40 -16.88 -27.46
N GLN A 26 -6.26 -16.22 -27.27
CA GLN A 26 -5.00 -16.93 -27.06
C GLN A 26 -4.44 -16.42 -25.72
N THR A 27 -4.92 -16.99 -24.63
CA THR A 27 -4.26 -16.97 -23.33
C THR A 27 -3.99 -18.45 -23.01
N GLN A 28 -2.76 -18.90 -23.21
CA GLN A 28 -1.84 -19.15 -22.09
C GLN A 28 -2.50 -20.01 -21.00
N LYS A 29 -1.94 -21.22 -20.80
CA LYS A 29 -1.88 -21.98 -19.53
C LYS A 29 -2.13 -21.05 -18.33
N PRO A 30 -2.94 -21.43 -17.31
CA PRO A 30 -3.20 -20.56 -16.15
C PRO A 30 -1.90 -19.92 -15.76
N GLN A 31 -1.86 -18.61 -15.99
CA GLN A 31 -0.65 -17.83 -15.93
C GLN A 31 -0.14 -18.06 -14.52
N GLN A 32 1.09 -18.55 -14.43
CA GLN A 32 1.98 -18.18 -13.36
C GLN A 32 1.83 -16.65 -13.26
N GLN A 33 1.02 -16.16 -12.32
CA GLN A 33 0.86 -14.73 -12.13
C GLN A 33 2.18 -14.25 -11.58
N ASN A 34 2.96 -13.78 -12.55
CA ASN A 34 4.12 -12.96 -12.44
C ASN A 34 3.85 -11.88 -11.36
N VAL A 35 4.62 -11.93 -10.28
CA VAL A 35 4.49 -11.10 -9.07
C VAL A 35 5.08 -9.70 -9.32
N ASP A 36 5.24 -9.28 -10.57
CA ASP A 36 5.94 -8.03 -10.91
C ASP A 36 5.02 -6.95 -11.50
N ASN A 37 3.79 -6.81 -10.98
CA ASN A 37 2.95 -5.62 -11.21
C ASN A 37 2.03 -5.35 -10.01
N ILE A 38 2.62 -5.19 -8.83
CA ILE A 38 1.99 -4.36 -7.80
C ILE A 38 2.26 -2.93 -8.24
N GLU A 39 1.22 -2.13 -8.50
CA GLU A 39 1.40 -0.68 -8.59
C GLU A 39 1.81 -0.22 -7.18
N MET A 40 3.11 -0.33 -6.92
CA MET A 40 3.81 0.15 -5.74
C MET A 40 3.30 1.56 -5.50
N SER A 41 2.53 1.71 -4.43
CA SER A 41 1.82 2.94 -4.13
C SER A 41 2.85 4.08 -4.06
N ILE A 42 2.43 5.33 -4.30
CA ILE A 42 3.32 6.48 -4.11
C ILE A 42 3.96 6.43 -2.71
N TYR A 43 3.22 5.90 -1.74
CA TYR A 43 3.68 5.53 -0.42
C TYR A 43 4.85 4.53 -0.46
N ASP A 44 4.68 3.36 -1.08
CA ASP A 44 5.73 2.34 -1.10
C ASP A 44 7.02 2.87 -1.75
N LYS A 45 6.91 3.61 -2.87
CA LYS A 45 8.05 4.26 -3.55
C LYS A 45 8.73 5.32 -2.69
N MET A 46 7.95 6.09 -1.93
CA MET A 46 8.45 7.10 -1.02
C MET A 46 9.24 6.44 0.11
N PHE A 47 8.70 5.40 0.75
CA PHE A 47 9.37 4.77 1.88
C PHE A 47 10.56 3.89 1.48
N GLU A 48 10.60 3.36 0.26
CA GLU A 48 11.77 2.63 -0.25
C GLU A 48 13.02 3.51 -0.44
N ASN A 49 12.84 4.80 -0.78
CA ASN A 49 13.95 5.71 -1.12
C ASN A 49 14.11 6.88 -0.14
N MET A 50 13.27 6.98 0.89
CA MET A 50 13.33 8.07 1.86
C MET A 50 14.43 7.83 2.88
N ASP A 51 15.42 8.73 2.91
CA ASP A 51 16.34 8.82 4.04
C ASP A 51 15.60 9.41 5.26
N VAL A 52 15.04 8.52 6.08
CA VAL A 52 14.36 8.85 7.33
C VAL A 52 15.26 9.69 8.24
N ASN A 53 16.59 9.50 8.21
CA ASN A 53 17.51 10.30 9.01
C ASN A 53 17.55 11.76 8.55
N SER A 54 17.42 12.02 7.24
CA SER A 54 17.38 13.38 6.69
C SER A 54 16.04 14.05 7.01
N LEU A 55 14.92 13.34 6.87
CA LEU A 55 13.59 13.87 7.18
C LEU A 55 13.51 14.32 8.65
N LEU A 56 14.04 13.49 9.56
CA LEU A 56 14.03 13.75 11.01
C LEU A 56 15.03 14.84 11.46
N LYS A 57 15.88 15.38 10.58
CA LYS A 57 16.71 16.57 10.86
C LYS A 57 15.93 17.87 10.71
N ASN A 58 14.85 17.89 9.93
CA ASN A 58 14.04 19.09 9.73
C ASN A 58 12.94 19.17 10.80
N HIS A 59 13.25 19.77 11.94
CA HIS A 59 12.33 19.92 13.06
C HIS A 59 10.97 20.52 12.66
N ARG A 60 10.94 21.52 11.77
CA ARG A 60 9.68 22.13 11.32
C ARG A 60 8.81 21.15 10.54
N LEU A 61 9.43 20.31 9.72
CA LEU A 61 8.72 19.29 8.95
C LEU A 61 8.15 18.21 9.89
N VAL A 62 8.98 17.72 10.82
CA VAL A 62 8.55 16.74 11.83
C VAL A 62 7.39 17.28 12.66
N ASP A 63 7.45 18.53 13.12
CA ASP A 63 6.39 19.16 13.89
C ASP A 63 5.07 19.23 13.10
N SER A 64 5.14 19.51 11.80
CA SER A 64 3.96 19.54 10.92
C SER A 64 3.33 18.15 10.79
N TYR A 65 4.13 17.10 10.58
CA TYR A 65 3.63 15.73 10.52
C TYR A 65 3.07 15.26 11.87
N LEU A 66 3.73 15.58 12.98
CA LEU A 66 3.22 15.24 14.32
C LEU A 66 1.87 15.88 14.60
N LYS A 67 1.71 17.17 14.28
CA LYS A 67 0.40 17.84 14.40
C LYS A 67 -0.66 17.14 13.56
N CYS A 68 -0.33 16.75 12.33
CA CYS A 68 -1.25 15.96 11.51
C CYS A 68 -1.63 14.63 12.17
N PHE A 69 -0.64 13.86 12.64
CA PHE A 69 -0.84 12.54 13.25
C PHE A 69 -1.60 12.62 14.57
N LEU A 70 -1.44 13.70 15.34
CA LEU A 70 -2.14 13.91 16.61
C LEU A 70 -3.50 14.61 16.46
N ASN A 71 -3.96 14.91 15.23
CA ASN A 71 -5.19 15.69 14.96
C ASN A 71 -5.14 17.15 15.45
N GLU A 72 -3.96 17.76 15.49
CA GLU A 72 -3.72 19.12 16.01
C GLU A 72 -3.39 20.14 14.92
N GLY A 73 -3.43 19.74 13.65
CA GLY A 73 -3.14 20.61 12.52
C GLY A 73 -3.48 19.99 11.18
N SER A 74 -3.23 20.76 10.12
CA SER A 74 -3.44 20.32 8.75
C SER A 74 -2.52 19.16 8.36
N CYS A 75 -3.06 18.20 7.64
CA CYS A 75 -2.29 17.16 6.99
C CYS A 75 -1.98 17.54 5.54
N THR A 76 -0.75 17.29 5.10
CA THR A 76 -0.47 17.18 3.65
C THR A 76 -1.16 15.92 3.12
N HIS A 77 -1.35 15.82 1.81
CA HIS A 77 -1.91 14.61 1.21
C HIS A 77 -1.15 13.35 1.64
N ILE A 78 0.19 13.37 1.58
CA ILE A 78 1.04 12.26 2.03
C ILE A 78 0.89 12.01 3.53
N GLY A 79 0.89 13.07 4.35
CA GLY A 79 0.73 12.93 5.79
C GLY A 79 -0.61 12.30 6.18
N HIS A 80 -1.67 12.61 5.43
CA HIS A 80 -2.97 11.98 5.60
C HIS A 80 -2.92 10.47 5.32
N GLU A 81 -2.34 10.07 4.19
CA GLU A 81 -2.22 8.64 3.84
C GLU A 81 -1.42 7.87 4.91
N VAL A 82 -0.28 8.41 5.34
CA VAL A 82 0.52 7.79 6.41
C VAL A 82 -0.29 7.66 7.69
N LYS A 83 -1.02 8.71 8.08
CA LYS A 83 -1.86 8.72 9.27
C LYS A 83 -2.91 7.60 9.26
N MET A 84 -3.54 7.35 8.12
CA MET A 84 -4.55 6.29 7.98
C MET A 84 -3.96 4.89 8.17
N MET A 85 -2.66 4.72 7.89
CA MET A 85 -1.95 3.44 8.05
C MET A 85 -1.42 3.20 9.45
N ILE A 86 -1.22 4.25 10.26
CA ILE A 86 -0.65 4.14 11.61
C ILE A 86 -1.34 3.06 12.47
N PRO A 87 -2.68 3.01 12.57
CA PRO A 87 -3.34 2.00 13.40
C PRO A 87 -3.04 0.56 12.97
N GLU A 88 -2.91 0.35 11.66
CA GLU A 88 -2.57 -0.96 11.11
C GLU A 88 -1.12 -1.32 11.39
N VAL A 89 -0.19 -0.39 11.14
CA VAL A 89 1.25 -0.59 11.41
C VAL A 89 1.50 -0.90 12.88
N ILE A 90 0.78 -0.24 13.80
CA ILE A 90 0.87 -0.49 15.25
C ILE A 90 0.41 -1.91 15.60
N ARG A 91 -0.75 -2.34 15.09
CA ARG A 91 -1.33 -3.66 15.40
C ARG A 91 -0.54 -4.82 14.77
N SER A 92 -0.17 -4.68 13.50
CA SER A 92 0.49 -5.75 12.75
C SER A 92 2.01 -5.70 12.81
N ARG A 93 2.59 -4.64 13.39
CA ARG A 93 4.04 -4.37 13.37
C ARG A 93 4.60 -4.37 11.94
N CYS A 94 3.88 -3.72 11.03
CA CYS A 94 4.29 -3.62 9.62
C CYS A 94 4.33 -4.98 8.90
N ALA A 95 3.36 -5.88 9.14
CA ALA A 95 3.40 -7.26 8.63
C ALA A 95 3.52 -7.37 7.09
N THR A 96 3.12 -6.34 6.35
CA THR A 96 3.17 -6.29 4.89
C THR A 96 4.34 -5.45 4.34
N CYS A 97 5.22 -4.95 5.21
CA CYS A 97 6.27 -4.03 4.80
C CYS A 97 7.49 -4.77 4.25
N GLY A 98 8.09 -4.22 3.20
CA GLY A 98 9.37 -4.73 2.69
C GLY A 98 10.53 -4.46 3.67
N GLU A 99 11.66 -5.16 3.49
CA GLU A 99 12.83 -5.03 4.38
C GLU A 99 13.31 -3.58 4.56
N ASN A 100 13.35 -2.80 3.48
CA ASN A 100 13.75 -1.39 3.53
C ASN A 100 12.77 -0.55 4.36
N GLN A 101 11.48 -0.76 4.17
CA GLN A 101 10.43 -0.06 4.92
C GLN A 101 10.48 -0.44 6.40
N MET A 102 10.74 -1.72 6.71
CA MET A 102 10.89 -2.20 8.08
C MET A 102 12.10 -1.56 8.78
N ARG A 103 13.26 -1.53 8.12
CA ARG A 103 14.46 -0.84 8.65
C ARG A 103 14.22 0.65 8.85
N ALA A 104 13.58 1.31 7.89
CA ALA A 104 13.20 2.72 7.95
C ALA A 104 12.24 3.00 9.12
N LEU A 105 11.22 2.15 9.32
CA LEU A 105 10.27 2.25 10.42
C LEU A 105 10.98 2.08 11.77
N LYS A 106 11.80 1.04 11.93
CA LYS A 106 12.57 0.81 13.17
C LYS A 106 13.47 2.01 13.49
N ALA A 107 14.21 2.52 12.51
CA ALA A 107 15.07 3.70 12.67
C ALA A 107 14.26 4.95 13.04
N GLY A 108 13.13 5.18 12.36
CA GLY A 108 12.22 6.29 12.62
C GLY A 108 11.64 6.26 14.03
N LEU A 109 11.14 5.10 14.47
CA LEU A 109 10.61 4.90 15.82
C LEU A 109 11.67 5.15 16.89
N ARG A 110 12.88 4.59 16.75
CA ARG A 110 14.00 4.79 17.69
C ARG A 110 14.32 6.28 17.83
N LEU A 111 14.42 7.00 16.72
CA LEU A 111 14.70 8.43 16.73
C LEU A 111 13.55 9.25 17.32
N PHE A 112 12.30 8.91 17.00
CA PHE A 112 11.13 9.61 17.52
C PHE A 112 11.04 9.50 19.05
N ILE A 113 11.17 8.27 19.58
CA ILE A 113 11.13 7.99 21.02
C ILE A 113 12.25 8.72 21.77
N VAL A 114 13.49 8.67 21.26
CA VAL A 114 14.65 9.28 21.92
C VAL A 114 14.60 10.80 21.87
N ARG A 115 14.22 11.39 20.72
CA ARG A 115 14.30 12.85 20.53
C ARG A 115 13.04 13.59 21.01
N ARG A 116 11.90 12.92 21.06
CA ARG A 116 10.58 13.54 21.34
C ARG A 116 9.74 12.65 22.27
N PRO A 117 10.23 12.32 23.48
CA PRO A 117 9.55 11.38 24.38
C PRO A 117 8.14 11.84 24.80
N ASP A 118 7.93 13.15 24.96
CA ASP A 118 6.60 13.69 25.31
C ASP A 118 5.61 13.57 24.15
N ASP A 119 6.06 13.83 22.92
CA ASP A 119 5.23 13.63 21.72
C ASP A 119 4.96 12.14 21.48
N TRP A 120 5.91 11.26 21.79
CA TRP A 120 5.70 9.81 21.75
C TRP A 120 4.63 9.36 22.74
N LYS A 121 4.62 9.91 23.96
CA LYS A 121 3.58 9.62 24.95
C LYS A 121 2.20 10.02 24.42
N ARG A 122 2.08 11.23 23.86
CA ARG A 122 0.83 11.74 23.26
C ARG A 122 0.41 10.91 22.06
N PHE A 123 1.36 10.44 21.26
CA PHE A 123 1.10 9.54 20.15
C PHE A 123 0.49 8.23 20.61
N LEU A 124 1.03 7.61 21.67
CA LEU A 124 0.44 6.43 22.28
C LEU A 124 -0.95 6.73 22.88
N ASP A 125 -1.18 7.92 23.46
CA ASP A 125 -2.53 8.29 23.94
C ASP A 125 -3.58 8.30 22.82
N VAL A 126 -3.18 8.57 21.57
CA VAL A 126 -4.07 8.56 20.40
C VAL A 126 -4.22 7.16 19.81
N TYR A 127 -3.13 6.40 19.68
CA TYR A 127 -3.12 5.17 18.88
C TYR A 127 -3.01 3.86 19.67
N ASP A 128 -2.61 3.92 20.95
CA ASP A 128 -2.48 2.79 21.87
C ASP A 128 -2.80 3.25 23.31
N PRO A 129 -4.04 3.75 23.56
CA PRO A 129 -4.40 4.38 24.84
C PRO A 129 -4.23 3.42 26.03
N ASP A 130 -4.48 2.13 25.82
CA ASP A 130 -4.38 1.08 26.84
C ASP A 130 -2.97 0.48 26.98
N ARG A 131 -2.01 0.94 26.15
CA ARG A 131 -0.61 0.48 26.15
C ARG A 131 -0.45 -1.01 25.91
N THR A 132 -1.35 -1.61 25.13
CA THR A 132 -1.33 -3.04 24.81
C THR A 132 -0.35 -3.34 23.69
N GLU A 133 -0.18 -2.43 22.73
CA GLU A 133 0.69 -2.65 21.57
C GLU A 133 2.13 -2.20 21.81
N TRP A 134 2.33 -1.20 22.68
CA TRP A 134 3.65 -0.65 22.98
C TRP A 134 4.71 -1.72 23.34
N PRO A 135 4.45 -2.70 24.22
CA PRO A 135 5.42 -3.75 24.51
C PRO A 135 5.84 -4.55 23.27
N HIS A 136 4.90 -4.81 22.35
CA HIS A 136 5.16 -5.53 21.10
C HIS A 136 5.94 -4.68 20.10
N ILE A 137 5.61 -3.39 19.99
CA ILE A 137 6.37 -2.43 19.16
C ILE A 137 7.80 -2.31 19.69
N LYS A 138 7.98 -2.18 21.00
CA LYS A 138 9.30 -2.10 21.62
C LYS A 138 10.13 -3.35 21.32
N ALA A 139 9.56 -4.54 21.50
CA ALA A 139 10.23 -5.79 21.16
C ALA A 139 10.58 -5.88 19.66
N PHE A 140 9.66 -5.47 18.78
CA PHE A 140 9.91 -5.39 17.34
C PHE A 140 11.08 -4.46 17.01
N MET A 141 11.18 -3.30 17.68
CA MET A 141 12.29 -2.37 17.49
C MET A 141 13.62 -2.92 18.01
N GLU A 142 13.61 -3.79 19.01
CA GLU A 142 14.81 -4.36 19.63
C GLU A 142 15.25 -5.66 18.96
N SER A 143 14.43 -6.24 18.07
CA SER A 143 14.82 -7.43 17.32
C SER A 143 15.87 -7.10 16.27
N ASP A 144 16.91 -7.94 16.21
CA ASP A 144 17.84 -7.98 15.08
C ASP A 144 17.09 -8.47 13.83
N ASP A 145 17.32 -7.82 12.70
CA ASP A 145 16.80 -8.23 11.37
C ASP A 145 17.70 -9.31 10.76
#